data_AF-A0A7C1JZK8-F1
#
_entry.id   AF-A0A7C1JZK8-F1
#
_cell.length_a   1.000
_cell.length_b   1.000
_cell.length_c   1.000
_cell.angle_alpha   90.00
_cell.angle_beta   90.00
_cell.angle_gamma   90.00
#
_symmetry.space_group_name_H-M   'P 1'
#
loop_
_entity.id
_entity.type
_entity.pdbx_description
1 polymer ?
#
loop_
_entity_poly.entity_id
_entity_poly.type
_entity_poly.pdbx_seq_one_letter_code
_entity_poly.pdbx_strand_id
1 'polypeptide(L)' 'MSKKETLEKLRSVKLAMARKYENLARVAKSRAKRQQFLYHAARYHRQAQEVAARARSAAQ' A
#
# COMPACT_ATOMS: atom_id res chain seq x y z
N MET A 1 -11.85 -5.96 -18.08
CA MET A 1 -10.97 -6.39 -16.98
C MET A 1 -11.75 -7.30 -16.05
N SER A 2 -11.19 -8.45 -15.72
CA SER A 2 -11.76 -9.35 -14.72
C SER A 2 -11.67 -8.74 -13.32
N LYS A 3 -12.51 -9.21 -12.39
CA LYS A 3 -12.45 -8.81 -10.98
C LYS A 3 -11.05 -9.04 -10.38
N LYS A 4 -10.40 -10.15 -10.76
CA LYS A 4 -9.04 -10.50 -10.34
C LYS A 4 -8.00 -9.47 -10.83
N GLU A 5 -8.04 -9.10 -12.11
CA GLU A 5 -7.14 -8.08 -12.68
C GLU A 5 -7.30 -6.73 -11.99
N THR A 6 -8.54 -6.33 -11.70
CA THR A 6 -8.82 -5.08 -10.96
C THR A 6 -8.22 -5.11 -9.56
N LEU A 7 -8.31 -6.25 -8.85
CA LEU A 7 -7.74 -6.41 -7.52
C LEU A 7 -6.21 -6.41 -7.54
N GLU A 8 -5.57 -7.06 -8.51
CA GLU A 8 -4.10 -7.02 -8.64
C GLU A 8 -3.59 -5.61 -9.02
N LYS A 9 -4.31 -4.89 -9.87
CA LYS A 9 -4.01 -3.47 -10.17
C LYS A 9 -4.14 -2.62 -8.90
N LEU A 10 -5.22 -2.79 -8.13
CA LEU A 10 -5.42 -2.06 -6.88
C LEU A 10 -4.31 -2.37 -5.87
N ARG A 11 -3.94 -3.64 -5.71
CA ARG A 11 -2.81 -4.06 -4.86
C ARG A 11 -1.52 -3.35 -5.26
N SER A 12 -1.21 -3.33 -6.56
CA SER A 12 -0.01 -2.67 -7.09
C SER A 12 -0.01 -1.17 -6.78
N VAL A 13 -1.15 -0.49 -6.94
CA VAL A 13 -1.30 0.93 -6.56
C VAL A 13 -1.06 1.13 -5.06
N LYS A 14 -1.61 0.26 -4.20
CA LYS A 14 -1.40 0.35 -2.75
C LYS A 14 0.08 0.17 -2.37
N LEU A 15 0.78 -0.78 -2.99
CA LEU A 15 2.23 -0.95 -2.79
C LEU A 15 3.03 0.26 -3.28
N ALA A 16 2.67 0.85 -4.43
CA ALA A 16 3.32 2.06 -4.92
C ALA A 16 3.11 3.25 -3.96
N MET A 17 1.91 3.38 -3.38
CA MET A 17 1.63 4.39 -2.36
C MET A 17 2.45 4.15 -1.08
N ALA A 18 2.58 2.91 -0.62
CA ALA A 18 3.43 2.59 0.53
C ALA A 18 4.87 3.04 0.30
N ARG A 19 5.46 2.67 -0.85
CA ARG A 19 6.81 3.06 -1.25
C ARG A 19 6.98 4.59 -1.36
N LYS A 20 5.97 5.30 -1.88
CA LYS A 20 5.97 6.77 -1.92
C LYS A 20 6.12 7.36 -0.52
N TYR A 21 5.35 6.86 0.45
CA TYR A 21 5.42 7.34 1.83
C TYR A 21 6.71 6.94 2.55
N GLU A 22 7.28 5.77 2.27
CA GLU A 22 8.63 5.40 2.76
C GLU A 22 9.69 6.37 2.25
N ASN A 23 9.64 6.72 0.95
CA ASN A 23 10.54 7.72 0.37
C ASN A 23 10.39 9.09 1.01
N LEU A 24 9.14 9.53 1.26
CA LEU A 24 8.85 10.78 1.96
C LEU A 24 9.36 10.75 3.40
N ALA A 25 9.20 9.63 4.11
CA ALA A 25 9.72 9.44 5.47
C ALA A 25 11.25 9.56 5.50
N ARG A 26 11.93 8.97 4.50
CA ARG A 26 13.40 9.01 4.38
C ARG A 26 13.95 10.43 4.23
N VAL A 27 13.27 11.29 3.46
CA VAL A 27 13.70 12.68 3.24
C VAL A 27 13.13 13.66 4.27
N ALA A 28 12.22 13.22 5.14
CA ALA A 28 11.61 14.08 6.15
C ALA A 28 12.61 14.47 7.26
N LYS A 29 12.87 15.77 7.38
CA LYS A 29 13.68 16.36 8.46
C LYS A 29 12.97 16.35 9.80
N SER A 30 11.65 16.61 9.82
CA SER A 30 10.85 16.61 11.05
C SER A 30 10.52 15.18 11.49
N ARG A 31 10.77 14.88 12.77
CA ARG A 31 10.41 13.60 13.41
C ARG A 31 8.91 13.33 13.31
N ALA A 32 8.07 14.34 13.56
CA ALA A 32 6.62 14.20 13.49
C ALA A 32 6.16 13.84 12.06
N LYS A 33 6.66 14.55 11.04
CA LYS A 33 6.34 14.23 9.64
C LYS A 33 6.85 12.86 9.23
N ARG A 34 8.07 12.49 9.63
CA ARG A 34 8.62 11.14 9.40
C ARG A 34 7.69 10.06 9.95
N GLN A 35 7.24 10.22 11.20
CA GLN A 35 6.33 9.26 11.82
C GLN A 35 4.98 9.18 11.11
N GLN A 36 4.41 10.33 10.70
CA GLN A 36 3.18 10.37 9.92
C GLN A 36 3.33 9.61 8.58
N PHE A 37 4.43 9.85 7.86
CA PHE A 37 4.69 9.15 6.60
C PHE A 37 4.90 7.65 6.80
N LEU A 38 5.64 7.22 7.82
CA LEU A 38 5.80 5.80 8.16
C LEU A 38 4.45 5.15 8.49
N TYR A 39 3.60 5.85 9.24
CA TYR A 39 2.25 5.37 9.54
C TYR A 39 1.41 5.18 8.26
N HIS A 40 1.48 6.13 7.32
CA HIS A 40 0.81 5.99 6.03
C HIS A 40 1.36 4.81 5.21
N ALA A 41 2.68 4.66 5.15
CA ALA A 41 3.31 3.52 4.47
C ALA A 41 2.81 2.18 5.04
N ALA A 42 2.84 2.02 6.36
CA ALA A 42 2.36 0.82 7.04
C ALA A 42 0.87 0.56 6.77
N ARG A 43 0.04 1.62 6.75
CA ARG A 43 -1.38 1.50 6.39
C ARG A 43 -1.58 0.99 4.97
N TYR A 44 -0.83 1.51 3.99
CA TYR A 44 -0.95 1.06 2.60
C TYR A 44 -0.44 -0.37 2.40
N HIS A 45 0.60 -0.81 3.14
CA HIS A 45 1.03 -2.21 3.15
C HIS A 45 -0.08 -3.15 3.63
N ARG A 46 -0.74 -2.84 4.75
CA ARG A 46 -1.88 -3.62 5.25
C ARG A 46 -3.01 -3.69 4.22
N GLN A 47 -3.37 -2.57 3.61
CA GLN A 47 -4.39 -2.55 2.57
C GLN A 47 -4.00 -3.38 1.35
N ALA A 48 -2.72 -3.37 0.93
CA ALA A 48 -2.26 -4.23 -0.16
C ALA A 48 -2.39 -5.72 0.18
N GLN A 49 -2.10 -6.10 1.42
CA GLN A 49 -2.27 -7.47 1.92
C GLN A 49 -3.74 -7.90 1.95
N GLU A 50 -4.64 -7.02 2.41
CA GLU A 50 -6.09 -7.26 2.39
C GLU A 50 -6.62 -7.46 0.96
N VAL A 51 -6.17 -6.62 0.02
CA VAL A 51 -6.54 -6.76 -1.40
C VAL A 51 -6.00 -8.06 -1.98
N ALA A 52 -4.76 -8.45 -1.65
CA ALA A 52 -4.18 -9.72 -2.08
C ALA A 52 -4.97 -10.93 -1.51
N ALA A 53 -5.42 -10.86 -0.26
CA ALA A 53 -6.28 -11.88 0.32
C ALA A 53 -7.60 -12.02 -0.45
N ARG A 54 -8.26 -10.89 -0.76
CA ARG A 54 -9.49 -10.87 -1.56
C ARG A 54 -9.30 -11.39 -2.98
N ALA A 55 -8.16 -11.08 -3.62
CA ALA A 55 -7.84 -11.56 -4.96
C ALA A 55 -7.69 -13.09 -5.00
N ARG A 56 -7.09 -13.67 -3.95
CA ARG A 56 -6.96 -15.13 -3.79
C ARG A 56 -8.33 -15.79 -3.61
N SER A 57 -9.18 -15.26 -2.74
CA SER A 57 -10.53 -15.80 -2.52
C SER A 57 -11.46 -15.65 -3.71
N ALA A 58 -11.23 -14.67 -4.60
CA ALA A 58 -12.02 -14.48 -5.82
C ALA A 58 -11.59 -15.40 -6.98
N ALA A 59 -10.51 -16.16 -6.81
CA ALA A 59 -9.99 -17.11 -7.79
C ALA A 59 -10.31 -18.58 -7.45
N GLN A 60 -10.89 -18.82 -6.26
CA GLN A 60 -11.51 -20.08 -5.85
C GLN A 60 -12.98 -20.07 -6.29
#